data_AF-B9MQU5-F1
#
_entry.id   AF-B9MQU5-F1
#
_cell.length_a   1.000
_cell.length_b   1.000
_cell.length_c   1.000
_cell.angle_alpha   90.00
_cell.angle_beta   90.00
_cell.angle_gamma   90.00
#
_symmetry.space_group_name_H-M   'P 1'
#
loop_
_entity.id
_entity.type
_entity.pdbx_description
1 polymer ?
#
loop_
_entity_poly.entity_id
_entity_poly.type
_entity_poly.pdbx_seq_one_letter_code
_entity_poly.pdbx_strand_id
1 'polypeptide(L)'
;MVRVRFAPSPTGQLHIGGARTALLNYLFAKKHNGKFILRIEDTDLERSREEWAKAIMKSLKWLGIEWDEGKAYYCFCSQEEI
;
A
#
# COMPACT_ATOMS: atom_id res chain seq x y z
N MET A 1 7.35 -17.11 10.74
CA MET A 1 6.05 -16.54 10.27
C MET A 1 6.29 -15.82 8.96
N VAL A 2 5.48 -16.08 7.93
CA VAL A 2 5.62 -15.42 6.61
C VAL A 2 5.17 -13.96 6.72
N ARG A 3 5.99 -13.04 6.24
CA ARG A 3 5.68 -11.60 6.18
C ARG A 3 6.07 -11.09 4.81
N VAL A 4 5.13 -10.50 4.10
CA VAL A 4 5.34 -9.90 2.78
C VAL A 4 4.88 -8.47 2.80
N ARG A 5 5.49 -7.62 1.97
CA ARG A 5 5.12 -6.22 1.85
C ARG A 5 4.81 -5.83 0.43
N PHE A 6 3.88 -4.90 0.26
CA PHE A 6 3.72 -4.12 -0.95
C PHE A 6 4.11 -2.67 -0.64
N ALA A 7 5.11 -2.17 -1.36
CA ALA A 7 5.72 -0.87 -1.09
C ALA A 7 5.65 0.05 -2.32
N PRO A 8 4.49 0.66 -2.60
CA PRO A 8 4.34 1.58 -3.73
C PRO A 8 4.78 3.00 -3.35
N SER A 9 5.40 3.70 -4.31
CA SER A 9 5.65 5.14 -4.19
C SER A 9 4.41 5.94 -4.62
N PRO A 10 4.00 6.99 -3.89
CA PRO A 10 2.81 7.78 -4.19
C PRO A 10 3.09 8.85 -5.25
N THR A 11 3.70 8.44 -6.37
CA THR A 11 4.03 9.33 -7.50
C THR A 11 2.99 9.28 -8.62
N GLY A 12 1.94 8.46 -8.47
CA GLY A 12 0.88 8.27 -9.46
C GLY A 12 -0.14 7.20 -9.04
N GLN A 13 -1.11 6.94 -9.92
CA GLN A 13 -2.14 5.92 -9.67
C GLN A 13 -1.58 4.49 -9.67
N LEU A 14 -2.28 3.60 -8.97
CA LEU A 14 -1.99 2.17 -9.00
C LEU A 14 -2.25 1.60 -10.40
N HIS A 15 -1.18 1.26 -11.12
CA HIS A 15 -1.28 0.59 -12.42
C HIS A 15 -1.41 -0.93 -12.27
N ILE A 16 -1.79 -1.61 -13.36
CA ILE A 16 -2.06 -3.06 -13.37
C ILE A 16 -0.89 -3.92 -12.87
N GLY A 17 0.35 -3.49 -13.17
CA GLY A 17 1.56 -4.14 -12.67
C GLY A 17 1.68 -4.10 -11.15
N GLY A 18 1.42 -2.92 -10.54
CA GLY A 18 1.41 -2.78 -9.08
C GLY A 18 0.29 -3.60 -8.44
N ALA A 19 -0.91 -3.57 -9.03
CA ALA A 19 -2.05 -4.36 -8.57
C ALA A 19 -1.76 -5.87 -8.58
N ARG A 20 -1.12 -6.38 -9.64
CA ARG A 20 -0.71 -7.79 -9.75
C ARG A 20 0.28 -8.17 -8.65
N THR A 21 1.29 -7.34 -8.41
CA THR A 21 2.29 -7.61 -7.35
C THR A 21 1.64 -7.61 -5.97
N ALA A 22 0.75 -6.66 -5.69
CA ALA A 22 0.01 -6.61 -4.43
C ALA A 22 -0.85 -7.87 -4.24
N LEU A 23 -1.57 -8.29 -5.28
CA LEU A 23 -2.43 -9.48 -5.25
C LEU A 23 -1.62 -10.77 -5.00
N LEU A 24 -0.50 -10.95 -5.69
CA LEU A 24 0.35 -12.13 -5.52
C LEU A 24 0.91 -12.21 -4.09
N ASN A 25 1.38 -11.09 -3.55
CA ASN A 25 1.87 -11.03 -2.17
C ASN A 25 0.73 -11.31 -1.19
N TYR A 26 -0.43 -10.71 -1.37
CA TYR A 26 -1.60 -10.95 -0.53
C TYR A 26 -2.00 -12.44 -0.50
N LEU A 27 -2.14 -13.06 -1.68
CA LEU A 27 -2.50 -14.48 -1.78
C LEU A 27 -1.42 -15.40 -1.19
N PHE A 28 -0.14 -15.05 -1.37
CA PHE A 28 0.96 -15.78 -0.76
C PHE A 28 0.91 -15.71 0.78
N ALA A 29 0.68 -14.51 1.33
CA ALA A 29 0.52 -14.34 2.78
C ALA A 29 -0.65 -15.18 3.31
N LYS A 30 -1.82 -15.10 2.66
CA LYS A 30 -3.03 -15.84 3.05
C LYS A 30 -2.81 -17.35 3.00
N LYS A 31 -2.16 -17.86 1.96
CA LYS A 31 -1.85 -19.30 1.81
C LYS A 31 -0.96 -19.83 2.94
N HIS A 32 -0.06 -18.99 3.46
CA HIS A 32 0.91 -19.37 4.48
C HIS A 32 0.54 -18.89 5.89
N ASN A 33 -0.71 -18.46 6.13
CA ASN A 33 -1.14 -17.82 7.37
C ASN A 33 -0.17 -16.71 7.84
N GLY A 34 0.39 -15.99 6.88
CA GLY A 34 1.32 -14.89 7.08
C GLY A 34 0.62 -13.54 7.21
N LYS A 35 1.43 -12.48 7.19
CA LYS A 35 0.99 -11.08 7.26
C LYS A 35 1.30 -10.35 5.97
N PHE A 36 0.31 -9.62 5.44
CA PHE A 36 0.47 -8.73 4.29
C PHE A 36 0.59 -7.28 4.77
N ILE A 37 1.68 -6.62 4.41
CA ILE A 37 2.05 -5.29 4.92
C ILE A 37 1.97 -4.27 3.79
N LEU A 38 1.24 -3.18 3.99
CA LEU A 38 1.23 -2.04 3.07
C LEU A 38 2.18 -0.95 3.57
N ARG A 39 3.13 -0.51 2.74
CA ARG A 39 4.04 0.58 3.09
C ARG A 39 4.12 1.59 1.95
N ILE A 40 3.44 2.72 2.08
CA ILE A 40 3.62 3.80 1.12
C ILE A 40 5.03 4.38 1.31
N GLU A 41 5.82 4.44 0.24
CA GLU A 41 7.19 4.96 0.26
C GLU A 41 7.24 6.37 -0.34
N ASP A 42 7.22 7.36 0.54
CA ASP A 42 7.19 8.81 0.29
C ASP A 42 8.60 9.44 0.20
N THR A 43 9.62 8.67 -0.17
CA THR A 43 11.03 9.14 -0.17
C THR A 43 11.31 10.27 -1.16
N ASP A 44 10.47 10.43 -2.17
CA ASP A 44 10.59 11.45 -3.22
C ASP A 44 9.61 12.59 -2.94
N LEU A 45 10.02 13.57 -2.14
CA LEU A 45 9.15 14.65 -1.65
C LEU A 45 8.58 15.54 -2.76
N GLU A 46 9.28 15.65 -3.91
CA GLU A 46 8.83 16.50 -5.02
C GLU A 46 7.67 15.87 -5.79
N ARG A 47 7.62 14.53 -5.88
CA ARG A 47 6.61 13.80 -6.65
C ARG A 47 5.58 13.08 -5.79
N SER A 48 5.86 12.88 -4.51
CA SER A 48 4.95 12.24 -3.57
C SER A 48 3.76 13.14 -3.29
N ARG A 49 2.56 12.67 -3.60
CA ARG A 49 1.32 13.38 -3.23
C ARG A 49 0.38 12.49 -2.45
N GLU A 50 -0.30 13.11 -1.48
CA GLU A 50 -1.27 12.43 -0.63
C GLU A 50 -2.45 11.87 -1.45
N GLU A 51 -2.86 12.60 -2.50
CA GLU A 51 -3.92 12.16 -3.42
C GLU A 51 -3.61 10.79 -4.04
N TRP A 52 -2.34 10.53 -4.38
CA TRP A 52 -1.90 9.27 -4.97
C TRP A 52 -1.84 8.16 -3.93
N ALA A 53 -1.38 8.45 -2.71
CA ALA A 53 -1.40 7.49 -1.61
C ALA A 53 -2.84 7.02 -1.30
N LYS A 54 -3.77 7.98 -1.16
CA LYS A 54 -5.20 7.70 -0.95
C LYS A 54 -5.81 6.92 -2.13
N ALA A 55 -5.47 7.29 -3.37
CA ALA A 55 -5.92 6.57 -4.55
C ALA A 55 -5.43 5.11 -4.57
N ILE A 56 -4.15 4.86 -4.27
CA ILE A 56 -3.58 3.51 -4.19
C ILE A 56 -4.33 2.67 -3.13
N MET A 57 -4.53 3.22 -1.92
CA MET A 57 -5.27 2.53 -0.86
C MET A 57 -6.71 2.21 -1.26
N LYS A 58 -7.39 3.17 -1.92
CA LYS A 58 -8.76 2.97 -2.43
C LYS A 58 -8.79 1.88 -3.49
N SER A 59 -7.84 1.87 -4.42
CA SER A 59 -7.72 0.83 -5.45
C SER A 59 -7.47 -0.55 -4.84
N LEU A 60 -6.59 -0.67 -3.83
CA LEU A 60 -6.34 -1.94 -3.15
C LEU A 60 -7.58 -2.46 -2.42
N LYS A 61 -8.32 -1.57 -1.71
CA LYS A 61 -9.59 -1.92 -1.08
C LYS A 61 -10.65 -2.34 -2.11
N TRP A 62 -10.73 -1.65 -3.25
CA TRP A 62 -11.64 -2.00 -4.34
C TRP A 62 -11.34 -3.40 -4.93
N LEU A 63 -10.06 -3.78 -4.96
CA LEU A 63 -9.62 -5.13 -5.36
C LEU A 63 -9.85 -6.20 -4.29
N GLY A 64 -10.37 -5.84 -3.10
CA GLY A 64 -10.54 -6.75 -1.97
C GLY A 64 -9.23 -7.14 -1.27
N ILE A 65 -8.17 -6.37 -1.47
CA ILE A 65 -6.86 -6.61 -0.84
C ILE A 65 -6.81 -5.84 0.48
N GLU A 66 -6.89 -6.58 1.58
CA GLU A 66 -6.72 -6.04 2.93
C GLU A 66 -5.30 -6.32 3.43
N TRP A 67 -4.71 -5.34 4.12
CA TRP A 67 -3.39 -5.46 4.73
C TRP A 67 -3.51 -5.50 6.25
N ASP A 68 -2.67 -6.33 6.87
CA ASP A 68 -2.64 -6.55 8.31
C ASP A 68 -1.90 -5.43 9.05
N GLU A 69 -0.84 -4.91 8.44
CA GLU A 69 0.06 -3.94 9.05
C GLU A 69 0.45 -2.88 8.01
N GLY A 70 0.69 -1.65 8.45
CA GLY A 70 1.09 -0.58 7.54
C GLY A 70 0.59 0.78 7.98
N LYS A 71 1.49 1.76 8.01
CA LYS A 71 1.10 3.17 8.13
C LYS A 71 0.86 3.71 6.73
N ALA A 72 -0.29 4.33 6.52
CA ALA A 72 -0.60 5.03 5.28
C ALA A 72 0.32 6.24 5.05
N TYR A 73 0.95 6.76 6.13
CA TYR A 73 1.73 7.98 6.12
C TYR A 73 3.04 7.78 6.90
N TYR A 74 4.16 7.88 6.20
CA TYR A 74 5.31 8.59 6.71
C TYR A 74 5.32 9.93 5.94
N CYS A 75 5.59 11.03 6.65
CA CYS A 75 5.68 12.42 6.14
C CYS A 75 4.53 12.99 5.26
N PHE A 76 3.31 13.07 5.79
CA PHE A 76 2.49 14.27 5.57
C PHE A 76 2.27 14.90 6.95
N CYS A 77 2.92 16.04 7.20
CA CYS A 77 2.69 16.78 8.43
C CYS A 77 1.26 17.32 8.37
N SER A 78 0.41 16.80 9.26
CA SER A 78 -0.99 17.17 9.55
C SER A 78 -2.03 16.88 8.44
N GLN A 79 -2.90 15.89 8.67
CA GLN A 79 -4.30 16.15 9.07
C GLN A 79 -5.09 14.86 9.38
N GLU A 80 -5.60 14.84 10.61
CA GLU A 80 -6.90 14.31 11.09
C GLU A 80 -7.24 12.82 10.94
N GLU A 81 -7.18 12.17 12.11
CA GLU A 81 -8.17 11.28 12.74
C GLU A 81 -8.81 10.11 11.95
N ILE A 82 -8.61 8.94 12.57
CA ILE A 82 -9.54 7.81 12.79
C ILE A 82 -10.91 7.94 12.12
#